data_AF-A0A4P9VSU1-F1
#
_entry.id   AF-A0A4P9VSU1-F1
#
_cell.length_a   1.000
_cell.length_b   1.000
_cell.length_c   1.000
_cell.angle_alpha   90.00
_cell.angle_beta   90.00
_cell.angle_gamma   90.00
#
_symmetry.space_group_name_H-M   'P 1'
#
loop_
_entity.id
_entity.type
_entity.pdbx_description
1 polymer ?
#
loop_
_entity_poly.entity_id
_entity_poly.type
_entity_poly.pdbx_seq_one_letter_code
_entity_poly.pdbx_strand_id
1 'polypeptide(L)'
;MELTENLWLACSISFVIGSIIGAWLYRASTSGVERSQLEAKLSAMEKQMQKHQQNLDEHFNQTAQLFNRVTDAYKDLQVHMANGAASLSQDPSASHQLSDALLASQTLSPEQPPESREKSDDTLLSPPKDYAPKSTPDEKGTLSEEFGLQQPIQPQPAK
;
A
#
# COMPACT_ATOMS: atom_id res chain seq x y z
N MET A 1 -46.62 32.00 55.98
CA MET A 1 -47.28 30.85 55.32
C MET A 1 -47.50 31.14 53.82
N GLU A 2 -47.82 32.38 53.44
CA GLU A 2 -47.95 32.82 52.03
C GLU A 2 -46.71 32.56 51.14
N LEU A 3 -45.49 32.81 51.63
CA LEU A 3 -44.27 32.66 50.83
C LEU A 3 -43.97 31.20 50.44
N THR A 4 -44.25 30.26 51.35
CA THR A 4 -44.10 28.81 51.10
C THR A 4 -45.13 28.29 50.11
N GLU A 5 -46.35 28.85 50.12
CA GLU A 5 -47.41 28.51 49.17
C GLU A 5 -47.08 29.00 47.75
N ASN A 6 -46.62 30.25 47.62
CA ASN A 6 -46.16 30.80 46.34
C ASN A 6 -44.97 30.05 45.76
N LEU A 7 -44.04 29.60 46.60
CA LEU A 7 -42.88 28.81 46.16
C LEU A 7 -43.31 27.44 45.63
N TRP A 8 -44.22 26.76 46.33
CA TRP A 8 -44.73 25.45 45.90
C TRP A 8 -45.54 25.57 44.60
N LEU A 9 -46.33 26.64 44.45
CA LEU A 9 -47.05 26.95 43.22
C LEU A 9 -46.10 27.20 42.04
N ALA A 10 -45.04 28.00 42.24
CA ALA A 10 -44.03 28.27 41.21
C ALA A 10 -43.28 27.00 40.77
N CYS A 11 -42.93 26.12 41.72
CA CYS A 11 -42.32 24.81 41.42
C CYS A 11 -43.24 23.90 40.61
N SER A 12 -44.54 23.85 40.95
CA SER A 12 -45.52 23.06 40.21
C SER A 12 -45.65 23.54 38.76
N ILE A 13 -45.74 24.86 38.56
CA ILE A 13 -45.87 25.48 37.23
C ILE A 13 -44.62 25.21 36.38
N SER A 14 -43.41 25.39 36.94
CA SER A 14 -42.18 25.14 36.19
C SER A 14 -42.01 23.66 35.83
N PHE A 15 -42.45 22.74 36.69
CA PHE A 15 -42.44 21.31 36.40
C PHE A 15 -43.38 20.96 35.25
N VAL A 16 -44.60 21.50 35.23
CA VAL A 16 -45.56 21.25 34.14
C VAL A 16 -45.03 21.80 32.82
N ILE A 17 -44.50 23.03 32.81
CA ILE A 17 -43.92 23.64 31.61
C ILE A 17 -42.71 22.84 31.11
N GLY A 18 -41.79 22.49 32.02
CA GLY A 18 -40.63 21.66 31.70
C GLY A 18 -41.01 20.28 31.18
N SER A 19 -42.06 19.66 31.73
CA SER A 19 -42.57 18.37 31.29
C SER A 19 -43.18 18.43 29.90
N ILE A 20 -43.94 19.50 29.58
CA ILE A 20 -44.51 19.71 28.25
C ILE A 20 -43.40 19.89 27.20
N ILE A 21 -42.42 20.76 27.48
CA ILE A 21 -41.29 21.02 26.57
C ILE A 21 -40.44 19.76 26.41
N GLY A 22 -40.14 19.09 27.53
CA GLY A 22 -39.39 17.83 27.54
C GLY A 22 -40.08 16.73 26.76
N ALA A 23 -41.40 16.58 26.91
CA ALA A 23 -42.19 15.61 26.15
C ALA A 23 -42.22 15.94 24.65
N TRP A 24 -42.27 17.22 24.29
CA TRP A 24 -42.26 17.67 22.90
C TRP A 24 -40.90 17.38 22.23
N LEU A 25 -39.80 17.71 22.90
CA LEU A 25 -38.45 17.38 22.44
C LEU A 25 -38.21 15.87 22.39
N TYR A 26 -38.68 15.12 23.39
CA TYR A 26 -38.59 13.66 23.40
C TYR A 26 -39.37 13.04 22.24
N ARG A 27 -40.59 13.54 21.95
CA ARG A 27 -41.37 13.09 20.77
C ARG A 27 -40.67 13.42 19.46
N ALA A 28 -40.06 14.59 19.34
CA ALA A 28 -39.29 14.98 18.15
C ALA A 28 -38.03 14.11 17.97
N SER A 29 -37.36 13.74 19.06
CA SER A 29 -36.16 12.89 19.00
C SER A 29 -36.49 11.40 18.76
N THR A 30 -37.61 10.92 19.30
CA THR A 30 -38.03 9.51 19.15
C THR A 30 -38.81 9.23 17.86
N SER A 31 -39.17 10.24 17.05
CA SER A 31 -39.76 10.00 15.74
C SER A 31 -38.71 9.26 14.89
N GLY A 32 -38.90 7.94 14.73
CA GLY A 32 -37.90 6.95 14.29
C GLY A 32 -37.32 7.12 12.88
N VAL A 33 -37.48 8.29 12.27
CA VAL A 33 -36.92 8.71 10.98
C VAL A 33 -35.38 8.68 10.99
N GLU A 34 -34.75 8.93 12.13
CA GLU A 34 -33.29 8.85 12.28
C GLU A 34 -32.79 7.40 12.35
N ARG A 35 -33.53 6.51 13.04
CA ARG A 35 -33.15 5.09 13.18
C ARG A 35 -33.25 4.33 11.85
N SER A 36 -34.32 4.57 11.08
CA SER A 36 -34.45 3.98 9.74
C SER A 36 -33.36 4.48 8.78
N GLN A 37 -32.90 5.72 8.93
CA GLN A 37 -31.81 6.26 8.13
C GLN A 37 -30.44 5.68 8.52
N LEU A 38 -30.22 5.37 9.79
CA LEU A 38 -29.01 4.68 10.26
C LEU A 38 -28.95 3.23 9.74
N GLU A 39 -30.07 2.51 9.80
CA GLU A 39 -30.17 1.15 9.24
C GLU A 39 -29.99 1.15 7.71
N ALA A 40 -30.58 2.14 7.02
CA ALA A 40 -30.39 2.31 5.58
C ALA A 40 -28.91 2.57 5.23
N LYS A 41 -28.18 3.35 6.04
CA LYS A 41 -26.75 3.62 5.84
C LYS A 41 -25.88 2.38 6.01
N LEU A 42 -26.19 1.52 6.98
CA LEU A 42 -25.49 0.23 7.16
C LEU A 42 -25.72 -0.70 5.97
N SER A 43 -26.97 -0.86 5.53
CA SER A 43 -27.29 -1.69 4.36
C SER A 43 -26.65 -1.18 3.06
N ALA A 44 -26.49 0.15 2.93
CA ALA A 44 -25.82 0.76 1.79
C ALA A 44 -24.30 0.50 1.78
N MET A 45 -23.65 0.49 2.95
CA MET A 45 -22.23 0.16 3.10
C MET A 45 -21.93 -1.30 2.77
N GLU A 46 -22.74 -2.24 3.27
CA GLU A 46 -22.59 -3.67 2.93
C GLU A 46 -22.74 -3.93 1.43
N LYS A 47 -23.71 -3.25 0.80
CA LYS A 47 -23.96 -3.38 -0.64
C LYS A 47 -22.83 -2.80 -1.49
N GLN A 48 -22.13 -1.77 -1.00
CA GLN A 48 -20.93 -1.25 -1.66
C GLN A 48 -19.79 -2.26 -1.61
N MET A 49 -19.55 -2.90 -0.46
CA MET A 49 -18.50 -3.92 -0.34
C MET A 49 -18.73 -5.12 -1.28
N GLN A 50 -19.96 -5.60 -1.41
CA GLN A 50 -20.29 -6.67 -2.37
C GLN A 50 -20.04 -6.24 -3.82
N LYS A 51 -20.37 -4.99 -4.17
CA LYS A 51 -20.15 -4.46 -5.53
C LYS A 51 -18.65 -4.28 -5.85
N HIS A 52 -17.83 -3.99 -4.84
CA HIS A 52 -16.37 -3.93 -4.99
C HIS A 52 -15.75 -5.31 -5.22
N GLN A 53 -16.23 -6.35 -4.52
CA GLN A 53 -15.73 -7.72 -4.71
C GLN A 53 -16.03 -8.24 -6.12
N GLN A 54 -17.23 -7.99 -6.64
CA GLN A 54 -17.61 -8.39 -8.00
C GLN A 54 -16.77 -7.71 -9.10
N ASN A 55 -16.33 -6.48 -8.88
CA ASN A 55 -15.51 -5.75 -9.84
C ASN A 55 -14.05 -6.25 -9.87
N LEU A 56 -13.54 -6.79 -8.75
CA LEU A 56 -12.19 -7.36 -8.70
C LEU A 56 -12.11 -8.69 -9.46
N ASP A 57 -13.16 -9.51 -9.43
CA ASP A 57 -13.19 -10.79 -10.16
C ASP A 57 -13.09 -10.59 -11.68
N GLU A 58 -13.81 -9.60 -12.22
CA GLU A 58 -13.75 -9.28 -13.65
C GLU A 58 -12.37 -8.76 -14.05
N HIS A 59 -11.81 -7.82 -13.29
CA HIS A 59 -10.47 -7.30 -13.55
C HIS A 59 -9.38 -8.36 -13.40
N PHE A 60 -9.49 -9.28 -12.43
CA PHE A 60 -8.51 -10.34 -12.24
C PHE A 60 -8.61 -11.40 -13.34
N ASN A 61 -9.82 -11.74 -13.80
CA ASN A 61 -10.01 -12.62 -14.95
C ASN A 61 -9.44 -12.00 -16.23
N GLN A 62 -9.75 -10.74 -16.50
CA GLN A 62 -9.20 -10.01 -17.65
C GLN A 62 -7.67 -9.90 -17.58
N THR A 63 -7.11 -9.67 -16.38
CA THR A 63 -5.66 -9.61 -16.17
C THR A 63 -5.01 -10.96 -16.37
N ALA A 64 -5.61 -12.05 -15.89
CA ALA A 64 -5.10 -13.41 -16.10
C ALA A 64 -5.03 -13.76 -17.59
N GLN A 65 -6.04 -13.37 -18.37
CA GLN A 65 -6.01 -13.55 -19.83
C GLN A 65 -4.91 -12.72 -20.51
N LEU A 66 -4.70 -11.47 -20.07
CA LEU A 66 -3.65 -10.62 -20.63
C LEU A 66 -2.24 -11.10 -20.25
N PHE A 67 -2.07 -11.59 -19.02
CA PHE A 67 -0.81 -12.15 -18.53
C PHE A 67 -0.37 -13.38 -19.31
N ASN A 68 -1.31 -14.23 -19.75
CA ASN A 68 -1.00 -15.33 -20.65
C ASN A 68 -0.41 -14.83 -21.98
N ARG A 69 -0.95 -13.76 -22.56
CA ARG A 69 -0.40 -13.18 -23.81
C ARG A 69 1.01 -12.63 -23.62
N VAL A 70 1.30 -12.02 -22.48
CA VAL A 70 2.66 -11.57 -22.14
C VAL A 70 3.60 -12.76 -21.97
N THR A 71 3.13 -13.83 -21.33
CA THR A 71 3.90 -15.07 -21.15
C THR A 71 4.26 -15.70 -22.49
N ASP A 72 3.30 -15.75 -23.42
CA ASP A 72 3.54 -16.29 -24.76
C ASP A 72 4.50 -15.40 -25.56
N ALA A 73 4.32 -14.08 -25.53
CA ALA A 73 5.23 -13.13 -26.17
C ALA A 73 6.67 -13.21 -25.60
N TYR A 74 6.82 -13.46 -24.29
CA TYR A 74 8.12 -13.67 -23.67
C TYR A 74 8.80 -14.95 -24.17
N LYS A 75 8.05 -16.06 -24.27
CA LYS A 75 8.56 -17.33 -24.82
C LYS A 75 8.99 -17.15 -26.28
N ASP A 76 8.17 -16.49 -27.09
CA ASP A 76 8.49 -16.23 -28.50
C ASP A 76 9.76 -15.39 -28.64
N LEU A 77 9.93 -14.36 -27.81
CA LEU A 77 11.16 -13.57 -27.77
C LEU A 77 12.37 -14.44 -27.42
N GLN A 78 12.23 -15.34 -26.45
CA GLN A 78 13.31 -16.22 -26.02
C GLN A 78 13.70 -17.21 -27.13
N VAL A 79 12.73 -17.76 -27.84
CA VAL A 79 12.94 -18.61 -29.02
C VAL A 79 13.58 -17.81 -30.15
N HIS A 80 13.13 -16.57 -30.40
CA HIS A 80 13.71 -15.70 -31.42
C HIS A 80 15.16 -15.33 -31.10
N MET A 81 15.49 -15.07 -29.83
CA MET A 81 16.87 -14.86 -29.37
C MET A 81 17.72 -16.10 -29.57
N ALA A 82 17.21 -17.29 -29.22
CA ALA A 82 17.93 -18.55 -29.41
C ALA A 82 18.19 -18.81 -30.90
N ASN A 83 17.20 -18.58 -31.76
CA ASN A 83 17.34 -18.73 -33.21
C ASN A 83 18.29 -17.68 -33.81
N GLY A 84 18.24 -16.43 -33.36
CA GLY A 84 19.15 -15.37 -33.77
C GLY A 84 20.59 -15.65 -33.34
N ALA A 85 20.79 -16.11 -32.10
CA ALA A 85 22.10 -16.52 -31.60
C ALA A 85 22.65 -17.73 -32.37
N ALA A 86 21.81 -18.73 -32.64
CA ALA A 86 22.19 -19.89 -33.46
C ALA A 86 22.59 -19.46 -34.87
N SER A 87 21.78 -18.63 -35.53
CA SER A 87 22.08 -18.11 -36.88
C SER A 87 23.37 -17.29 -36.92
N LEU A 88 23.67 -16.51 -35.88
CA LEU A 88 24.90 -15.72 -35.80
C LEU A 88 26.13 -16.58 -35.48
N SER A 89 25.95 -17.66 -34.72
CA SER A 89 27.03 -18.64 -34.44
C SER A 89 27.37 -19.51 -35.66
N GLN A 90 26.41 -19.69 -36.57
CA GLN A 90 26.57 -20.50 -37.78
C GLN A 90 27.35 -19.78 -38.88
N ASP A 91 27.62 -18.48 -38.74
CA ASP A 91 28.57 -17.77 -39.60
C ASP A 91 30.00 -18.18 -39.20
N PRO A 92 30.70 -18.98 -40.03
CA PRO A 92 32.04 -19.46 -39.70
C PRO A 92 33.03 -18.30 -39.49
N SER A 93 32.78 -17.15 -40.12
CA SER A 93 33.58 -15.93 -39.98
C SER A 93 33.44 -15.30 -38.59
N ALA A 94 32.25 -15.37 -37.99
CA ALA A 94 31.96 -14.82 -36.67
C ALA A 94 32.49 -15.72 -35.54
N SER A 95 32.38 -17.04 -35.71
CA SER A 95 32.95 -18.01 -34.76
C SER A 95 34.48 -17.88 -34.65
N HIS A 96 35.19 -17.69 -35.78
CA HIS A 96 36.64 -17.46 -35.76
C HIS A 96 37.02 -16.14 -35.05
N GLN A 97 36.28 -15.06 -35.28
CA GLN A 97 36.51 -13.76 -34.62
C GLN A 97 36.25 -13.82 -33.11
N LEU A 98 35.23 -14.55 -32.68
CA LEU A 98 34.95 -14.77 -31.26
C LEU A 98 36.01 -15.65 -30.59
N SER A 99 36.50 -16.69 -31.26
CA SER A 99 37.59 -17.52 -30.74
C SER A 99 38.91 -16.74 -30.64
N ASP A 100 39.22 -15.90 -31.64
CA ASP A 100 40.42 -15.03 -31.61
C ASP A 100 40.28 -13.95 -30.54
N ALA A 101 39.10 -13.36 -30.37
CA ALA A 101 38.84 -12.39 -29.30
C ALA A 101 38.95 -13.02 -27.90
N LEU A 102 38.46 -14.25 -27.73
CA LEU A 102 38.61 -15.01 -26.48
C LEU A 102 40.06 -15.39 -26.21
N LEU A 103 40.84 -15.79 -27.23
CA LEU A 103 42.27 -16.02 -27.10
C LEU A 103 43.03 -14.73 -26.75
N ALA A 104 42.71 -13.62 -27.41
CA ALA A 104 43.31 -12.31 -27.16
C ALA A 104 42.95 -11.76 -25.76
N SER A 105 41.74 -12.03 -25.26
CA SER A 105 41.37 -11.67 -23.89
C SER A 105 42.10 -12.49 -22.82
N GLN A 106 42.46 -13.74 -23.13
CA GLN A 106 43.22 -14.61 -22.23
C GLN A 106 44.71 -14.25 -22.19
N THR A 107 45.27 -13.68 -23.26
CA THR A 107 46.67 -13.24 -23.29
C THR A 107 46.90 -11.85 -22.69
N LEU A 108 45.83 -11.11 -22.37
CA LEU A 108 45.87 -9.75 -21.80
C LEU A 108 45.55 -9.66 -20.30
N SER A 109 45.31 -10.78 -19.60
CA SER A 109 45.21 -10.76 -18.13
C SER A 109 46.58 -10.98 -17.48
N PRO A 110 47.16 -9.97 -16.78
CA PRO A 110 48.21 -10.24 -15.82
C PRO A 110 47.60 -10.95 -14.62
N GLU A 111 48.17 -12.10 -14.31
CA GLU A 111 48.10 -12.86 -13.07
C GLU A 111 47.85 -11.97 -11.83
N GLN A 112 46.71 -12.17 -11.15
CA GLN A 112 46.55 -11.78 -9.75
C GLN A 112 45.87 -12.93 -8.97
N PRO A 113 46.36 -13.29 -7.76
CA PRO A 113 45.96 -14.52 -7.07
C PRO A 113 44.53 -14.49 -6.49
N PRO A 114 43.93 -15.67 -6.19
CA PRO A 114 42.55 -15.79 -5.77
C PRO A 114 42.43 -15.56 -4.26
N GLU A 115 41.74 -14.51 -3.85
CA GLU A 115 41.27 -14.36 -2.47
C GLU A 115 39.73 -14.36 -2.47
N SER A 116 39.19 -15.28 -1.67
CA SER A 116 37.81 -15.36 -1.16
C SER A 116 36.65 -15.50 -2.16
N ARG A 117 36.54 -16.71 -2.71
CA ARG A 117 35.26 -17.30 -3.11
C ARG A 117 34.57 -17.87 -1.87
N GLU A 118 33.68 -17.11 -1.22
CA GLU A 118 32.61 -17.68 -0.40
C GLU A 118 31.32 -16.86 -0.52
N LYS A 119 30.20 -17.59 -0.65
CA LYS A 119 28.80 -17.17 -0.75
C LYS A 119 28.32 -16.56 -2.06
N SER A 120 28.32 -17.41 -3.08
CA SER A 120 27.18 -17.51 -3.99
C SER A 120 26.05 -18.30 -3.30
N ASP A 121 24.98 -17.64 -2.87
CA ASP A 121 23.62 -18.07 -3.23
C ASP A 121 22.57 -17.04 -2.75
N ASP A 122 21.53 -16.87 -3.56
CA ASP A 122 20.24 -16.24 -3.23
C ASP A 122 20.02 -14.72 -3.49
N THR A 123 20.70 -14.11 -4.47
CA THR A 123 20.47 -12.69 -4.83
C THR A 123 19.52 -12.44 -6.01
N LEU A 124 18.94 -13.47 -6.64
CA LEU A 124 18.17 -13.28 -7.88
C LEU A 124 16.63 -13.25 -7.71
N LEU A 125 16.08 -13.50 -6.52
CA LEU A 125 14.63 -13.44 -6.28
C LEU A 125 14.26 -12.87 -4.89
N SER A 126 14.99 -11.89 -4.38
CA SER A 126 14.49 -11.16 -3.20
C SER A 126 13.35 -10.22 -3.65
N PRO A 127 12.16 -10.24 -3.00
CA PRO A 127 11.13 -9.21 -3.17
C PRO A 127 11.75 -7.81 -3.06
N PRO A 128 11.17 -6.79 -3.70
CA PRO A 128 11.68 -5.42 -3.57
C PRO A 128 11.88 -5.10 -2.09
N LYS A 129 13.09 -4.68 -1.72
CA LYS A 129 13.53 -4.40 -0.34
C LYS A 129 12.84 -3.18 0.28
N ASP A 130 11.72 -2.75 -0.30
CA ASP A 130 10.96 -1.55 0.05
C ASP A 130 10.13 -1.70 1.34
N TYR A 131 10.16 -2.87 1.98
CA TYR A 131 9.50 -3.10 3.28
C TYR A 131 10.46 -3.01 4.47
N ALA A 132 11.56 -2.27 4.36
CA ALA A 132 12.55 -2.15 5.43
C ALA A 132 11.87 -1.77 6.76
N PRO A 133 11.83 -2.68 7.75
CA PRO A 133 11.29 -2.36 9.07
C PRO A 133 12.22 -1.35 9.74
N LYS A 134 11.64 -0.48 10.56
CA LYS A 134 12.40 0.48 11.37
C LYS A 134 13.40 -0.29 12.25
N SER A 135 14.68 0.11 12.26
CA SER A 135 15.71 -0.58 13.05
C SER A 135 15.54 -0.28 14.54
N THR A 136 14.92 0.86 14.87
CA THR A 136 14.53 1.21 16.24
C THR A 136 13.09 1.76 16.28
N PRO A 137 12.36 1.62 17.40
CA PRO A 137 10.96 2.08 17.50
C PRO A 137 10.76 3.58 17.24
N ASP A 138 11.78 4.39 17.52
CA ASP A 138 11.75 5.85 17.39
C ASP A 138 12.30 6.35 16.04
N GLU A 139 12.78 5.44 15.18
CA GLU A 139 13.27 5.79 13.86
C GLU A 139 12.11 6.19 12.94
N LYS A 140 12.26 7.34 12.31
CA LYS A 140 11.27 7.88 11.39
C LYS A 140 11.45 7.23 10.02
N GLY A 141 10.36 6.71 9.47
CA GLY A 141 10.40 5.89 8.25
C GLY A 141 10.79 6.69 7.01
N THR A 142 11.12 5.98 5.94
CA THR A 142 11.47 6.53 4.62
C THR A 142 10.36 7.37 3.96
N LEU A 143 9.13 7.28 4.46
CA LEU A 143 7.97 8.10 4.06
C LEU A 143 7.64 9.22 5.05
N SER A 144 8.46 9.46 6.07
CA SER A 144 8.25 10.60 6.97
C SER A 144 8.63 11.91 6.25
N GLU A 145 7.89 12.98 6.52
CA GLU A 145 8.09 14.30 5.88
C GLU A 145 9.46 14.93 6.19
N GLU A 146 10.17 14.36 7.17
CA GLU A 146 11.47 14.77 7.65
C GLU A 146 12.62 13.85 7.20
N PHE A 147 12.30 12.83 6.39
CA PHE A 147 13.31 11.94 5.84
C PHE A 147 14.25 12.72 4.91
N GLY A 148 15.53 12.79 5.28
CA GLY A 148 16.55 13.56 4.56
C GLY A 148 16.64 15.05 4.92
N LEU A 149 15.85 15.54 5.88
CA LEU A 149 15.97 16.90 6.39
C LEU A 149 16.90 16.94 7.61
N GLN A 150 17.97 17.73 7.52
CA GLN A 150 18.81 18.03 8.68
C GLN A 150 18.02 18.96 9.61
N GLN A 151 17.73 18.50 10.82
CA GLN A 151 17.02 19.30 11.81
C GLN A 151 17.76 20.63 11.99
N PRO A 152 17.10 21.80 11.80
CA PRO A 152 17.73 23.06 12.15
C PRO A 152 18.06 23.01 13.64
N ILE A 153 19.32 23.33 13.97
CA ILE A 153 19.82 23.43 15.34
C ILE A 153 18.91 24.39 16.08
N GLN A 154 18.01 23.87 16.92
CA GLN A 154 17.25 24.70 17.83
C GLN A 154 18.21 25.23 18.91
N PRO A 155 18.39 26.55 19.05
CA PRO A 155 19.22 27.08 20.11
C PRO A 155 18.56 26.75 21.46
N GLN A 156 19.31 26.06 22.31
CA GLN A 156 18.90 25.77 23.67
C GLN A 156 18.65 27.07 24.45
N PRO A 157 17.57 27.18 25.24
CA PRO A 157 17.35 28.34 26.08
C PRO A 157 18.44 28.42 27.15
N ALA A 158 19.12 29.57 27.22
CA ALA A 158 20.13 29.84 28.22
C ALA A 158 19.52 29.74 29.63
N LYS A 159 20.19 28.98 30.49
CA LYS A 159 19.93 28.91 31.93
C LYS A 159 20.52 30.13 32.63
#